data_AF-A0A1C4VCZ3-F1
#
_entry.id   AF-A0A1C4VCZ3-F1
#
_cell.length_a   1.000
_cell.length_b   1.000
_cell.length_c   1.000
_cell.angle_alpha   90.00
_cell.angle_beta   90.00
_cell.angle_gamma   90.00
#
_symmetry.space_group_name_H-M   'P 1'
#
loop_
_entity.id
_entity.type
_entity.pdbx_description
1 polymer ?
#
loop_
_entity_poly.entity_id
_entity_poly.type
_entity_poly.pdbx_seq_one_letter_code
_entity_poly.pdbx_strand_id
1 'polypeptide(L)'
;MVRNRWVKMDPMTDARSAGQDDELGPDDSGHSGTVVVVGPDGRPIGTMQTDEGQGEDPARLVEQPAKVMRIGSMIKQLLEEVKAAPLDDASRNRMREIHERSIVELKDGLAPELRDELERISLPFTEDKAPSEGELRIAHAQLVGWLEGLFHGIQAALVAQQMAARVQLEQMRGGRQALPSGPGGMVPGMPPGIGQPGGGEGHSTGQYL
;
A
#
# COMPACT_ATOMS: atom_id res chain seq x y z
N MET A 1 12.30 -58.58 6.65
CA MET A 1 11.95 -57.16 6.89
C MET A 1 10.51 -57.13 7.40
N VAL A 2 10.28 -57.16 8.72
CA VAL A 2 9.93 -56.00 9.58
C VAL A 2 8.62 -55.33 9.08
N ARG A 3 7.42 -55.70 9.60
CA ARG A 3 6.69 -55.12 10.76
C ARG A 3 6.48 -53.58 10.59
N ASN A 4 5.29 -52.96 10.65
CA ASN A 4 4.15 -53.19 11.55
C ASN A 4 2.83 -52.53 11.09
N ARG A 5 1.78 -53.21 11.53
CA ARG A 5 0.36 -52.87 11.73
C ARG A 5 0.16 -51.64 12.63
N TRP A 6 -0.77 -50.76 12.28
CA TRP A 6 -1.35 -49.77 13.19
C TRP A 6 -2.88 -49.84 13.11
N VAL A 7 -3.48 -49.97 14.30
CA VAL A 7 -4.91 -50.17 14.57
C VAL A 7 -5.49 -48.83 15.02
N LYS A 8 -6.73 -48.55 14.59
CA LYS A 8 -7.61 -47.45 15.03
C LYS A 8 -7.81 -47.43 16.55
N MET A 9 -7.84 -46.24 17.16
CA MET A 9 -8.47 -46.03 18.47
C MET A 9 -9.00 -44.59 18.58
N ASP A 10 -10.30 -44.48 18.84
CA ASP A 10 -11.02 -43.31 19.38
C ASP A 10 -11.74 -43.80 20.67
N PRO A 11 -12.41 -42.93 21.46
CA PRO A 11 -11.83 -42.05 22.47
C PRO A 11 -12.48 -42.28 23.86
N MET A 12 -11.83 -41.91 24.98
CA MET A 12 -12.57 -41.75 26.24
C MET A 12 -11.88 -40.91 27.33
N THR A 13 -12.65 -39.91 27.80
CA THR A 13 -12.85 -39.40 29.17
C THR A 13 -11.79 -38.53 29.89
N ASP A 14 -12.08 -37.23 29.90
CA ASP A 14 -12.42 -36.34 31.05
C ASP A 14 -11.76 -36.55 32.44
N ALA A 15 -11.05 -35.52 32.93
CA ALA A 15 -11.21 -34.93 34.27
C ALA A 15 -10.20 -33.77 34.55
N ARG A 16 -10.76 -32.56 34.69
CA ARG A 16 -10.49 -31.43 35.62
C ARG A 16 -9.12 -31.32 36.35
N SER A 17 -8.49 -30.14 36.28
CA SER A 17 -8.07 -29.34 37.46
C SER A 17 -7.63 -27.91 37.08
N ALA A 18 -7.93 -26.97 37.96
CA ALA A 18 -7.71 -25.53 37.88
C ALA A 18 -6.30 -25.07 38.33
N GLY A 19 -5.95 -23.84 37.96
CA GLY A 19 -4.76 -23.05 38.33
C GLY A 19 -4.27 -22.30 37.08
N GLN A 20 -4.68 -21.06 36.79
CA GLN A 20 -4.37 -19.78 37.44
C GLN A 20 -2.85 -19.57 37.58
N ASP A 21 -2.27 -18.95 36.55
CA ASP A 21 -1.09 -18.08 36.65
C ASP A 21 -1.24 -16.97 35.59
N ASP A 22 -1.47 -15.76 36.11
CA ASP A 22 -1.39 -14.48 35.39
C ASP A 22 0.08 -14.20 35.05
N GLU A 23 0.45 -14.18 33.76
CA GLU A 23 1.64 -13.48 33.30
C GLU A 23 1.26 -12.40 32.28
N LEU A 24 1.18 -11.17 32.80
CA LEU A 24 1.12 -9.92 32.04
C LEU A 24 2.45 -9.72 31.30
N GLY A 25 2.43 -9.89 29.98
CA GLY A 25 3.52 -9.44 29.10
C GLY A 25 3.59 -7.92 29.01
N PRO A 26 4.78 -7.32 28.79
CA PRO A 26 4.97 -5.88 28.84
C PRO A 26 4.31 -5.18 27.65
N ASP A 27 3.66 -4.06 27.98
CA ASP A 27 3.02 -3.06 27.14
C ASP A 27 3.91 -2.67 25.93
N ASP A 28 3.47 -3.06 24.72
CA ASP A 28 3.99 -2.49 23.46
C ASP A 28 3.39 -1.09 23.31
N SER A 29 4.04 -0.11 23.92
CA SER A 29 3.69 1.30 23.73
C SER A 29 4.07 1.73 22.31
N GLY A 30 3.17 1.43 21.36
CA GLY A 30 3.11 2.11 20.08
C GLY A 30 3.04 3.61 20.34
N HIS A 31 4.05 4.34 19.88
CA HIS A 31 4.15 5.78 20.10
C HIS A 31 3.06 6.48 19.28
N SER A 32 1.89 6.67 19.88
CA SER A 32 0.81 7.49 19.29
C SER A 32 1.27 8.95 19.28
N GLY A 33 1.73 9.40 18.11
CA GLY A 33 2.09 10.79 17.86
C GLY A 33 0.84 11.66 17.92
N THR A 34 0.69 12.47 18.97
CA THR A 34 -0.39 13.44 19.05
C THR A 34 0.04 14.73 18.34
N VAL A 35 -0.50 14.98 17.14
CA VAL A 35 -0.27 16.23 16.42
C VAL A 35 -1.23 17.29 16.94
N VAL A 36 -0.67 18.36 17.54
CA VAL A 36 -1.44 19.50 18.05
C VAL A 36 -1.58 20.54 16.94
N VAL A 37 -2.80 20.72 16.43
CA VAL A 37 -3.09 21.75 15.43
C VAL A 37 -3.29 23.09 16.14
N VAL A 38 -2.40 24.04 15.88
CA VAL A 38 -2.41 25.39 16.46
C VAL A 38 -3.03 26.38 15.48
N GLY A 39 -4.04 27.11 15.93
CA GLY A 39 -4.68 28.17 15.15
C GLY A 39 -3.80 29.40 14.94
N PRO A 40 -4.20 30.33 14.04
CA PRO A 40 -3.47 31.58 13.80
C PRO A 40 -3.39 32.51 15.02
N ASP A 41 -4.17 32.23 16.08
CA ASP A 41 -4.16 32.89 17.39
C ASP A 41 -3.26 32.19 18.43
N GLY A 42 -2.53 31.13 18.02
CA GLY A 42 -1.60 30.41 18.89
C GLY A 42 -2.28 29.43 19.86
N ARG A 43 -3.59 29.20 19.74
CA ARG A 43 -4.35 28.30 20.61
C ARG A 43 -4.54 26.92 19.96
N PRO A 44 -4.48 25.82 20.73
CA PRO A 44 -4.74 24.49 20.19
C PRO A 44 -6.23 24.35 19.85
N ILE A 45 -6.54 24.11 18.57
CA ILE A 45 -7.92 23.95 18.08
C ILE A 45 -8.36 22.48 18.13
N GLY A 46 -7.41 21.55 18.24
CA GLY A 46 -7.69 20.14 18.47
C GLY A 46 -6.44 19.27 18.35
N THR A 47 -6.48 18.10 18.98
CA THR A 47 -5.50 17.04 18.79
C THR A 47 -6.05 16.06 17.75
N MET A 48 -5.39 15.93 16.61
CA MET A 48 -5.65 14.80 15.71
C MET A 48 -4.70 13.67 16.14
N GLN A 49 -5.29 12.51 16.45
CA GLN A 49 -4.52 11.26 16.45
C GLN A 49 -4.28 10.91 14.99
N THR A 50 -3.16 11.35 14.45
CA THR A 50 -2.64 10.78 13.21
C THR A 50 -1.85 9.55 13.61
N ASP A 51 -2.36 8.37 13.25
CA ASP A 51 -1.55 7.16 13.30
C ASP A 51 -0.44 7.29 12.24
N GLU A 52 0.67 7.93 12.62
CA GLU A 52 1.83 8.21 11.75
C GLU A 52 2.61 6.94 11.34
N GLY A 53 2.02 5.75 11.50
CA GLY A 53 2.55 4.47 11.04
C GLY A 53 1.62 3.63 10.16
N GLN A 54 0.35 4.03 9.96
CA GLN A 54 -0.65 3.24 9.22
C GLN A 54 -1.24 4.00 8.02
N GLY A 55 -0.40 4.70 7.28
CA GLY A 55 -0.70 4.87 5.85
C GLY A 55 -0.66 3.47 5.24
N GLU A 56 -1.82 2.82 5.14
CA GLU A 56 -1.96 1.47 4.58
C GLU A 56 -1.21 1.45 3.25
N ASP A 57 -0.12 0.68 3.18
CA ASP A 57 0.74 0.64 2.00
C ASP A 57 -0.14 0.20 0.83
N PRO A 58 -0.40 1.08 -0.17
CA PRO A 58 -1.34 0.79 -1.24
C PRO A 58 -0.90 -0.43 -2.06
N ALA A 59 0.38 -0.79 -2.03
CA ALA A 59 0.86 -2.02 -2.66
C ALA A 59 0.41 -3.29 -1.93
N ARG A 60 0.09 -3.23 -0.64
CA ARG A 60 -0.37 -4.39 0.15
C ARG A 60 -1.80 -4.81 -0.13
N LEU A 61 -2.59 -3.93 -0.74
CA LEU A 61 -3.95 -4.26 -1.19
C LEU A 61 -3.97 -5.42 -2.21
N VAL A 62 -2.86 -5.62 -2.94
CA VAL A 62 -2.72 -6.71 -3.91
C VAL A 62 -1.59 -7.64 -3.48
N GLU A 63 -1.95 -8.73 -2.80
CA GLU A 63 -1.01 -9.74 -2.29
C GLU A 63 -0.24 -10.45 -3.41
N GLN A 64 -0.88 -10.69 -4.57
CA GLN A 64 -0.27 -11.38 -5.71
C GLN A 64 -0.43 -10.59 -7.03
N PRO A 65 0.32 -9.50 -7.23
CA PRO A 65 0.11 -8.61 -8.38
C PRO A 65 0.21 -9.31 -9.75
N ALA A 66 1.20 -10.19 -9.92
CA ALA A 66 1.39 -10.92 -11.16
C ALA A 66 0.21 -11.87 -11.48
N LYS A 67 -0.37 -12.51 -10.45
CA LYS A 67 -1.53 -13.39 -10.60
C LYS A 67 -2.75 -12.59 -11.03
N VAL A 68 -3.04 -11.49 -10.33
CA VAL A 68 -4.18 -10.61 -10.62
C VAL A 68 -4.07 -10.02 -12.03
N MET A 69 -2.88 -9.54 -12.44
CA MET A 69 -2.67 -9.02 -13.80
C MET A 69 -2.89 -10.07 -14.89
N ARG A 70 -2.42 -11.31 -14.66
CA ARG A 70 -2.61 -12.42 -15.61
C ARG A 70 -4.09 -12.75 -15.78
N ILE A 71 -4.85 -12.82 -14.68
CA ILE A 71 -6.29 -13.09 -14.72
C ILE A 71 -7.04 -11.93 -15.36
N GLY A 72 -6.73 -10.68 -14.99
CA GLY A 72 -7.35 -9.50 -15.59
C GLY A 72 -7.15 -9.42 -17.11
N SER A 73 -5.94 -9.75 -17.59
CA SER A 73 -5.65 -9.82 -19.03
C SER A 73 -6.44 -10.93 -19.74
N MET A 74 -6.58 -12.09 -19.09
CA MET A 74 -7.40 -13.19 -19.60
C MET A 74 -8.88 -12.77 -19.71
N ILE A 75 -9.46 -12.19 -18.65
CA ILE A 75 -10.84 -11.69 -18.65
C ILE A 75 -11.05 -10.65 -19.77
N LYS A 76 -10.08 -9.74 -19.95
CA LYS A 76 -10.12 -8.73 -21.02
C LYS A 76 -10.14 -9.37 -22.41
N GLN A 77 -9.31 -10.38 -22.66
CA GLN A 77 -9.33 -11.12 -23.93
C GLN A 77 -10.67 -11.82 -24.15
N LEU A 78 -11.21 -12.49 -23.12
CA LEU A 78 -12.52 -13.14 -23.18
C LEU A 78 -13.66 -12.15 -23.46
N LEU A 79 -13.61 -10.95 -22.87
CA LEU A 79 -14.57 -9.87 -23.17
C LEU A 79 -14.53 -9.48 -24.65
N GLU A 80 -13.34 -9.37 -25.25
CA GLU A 80 -13.21 -9.06 -26.67
C GLU A 80 -13.72 -10.20 -27.56
N GLU A 81 -13.52 -11.47 -27.18
CA GLU A 81 -14.09 -12.61 -27.90
C GLU A 81 -15.63 -12.58 -27.93
N VAL A 82 -16.28 -12.28 -26.79
CA VAL A 82 -17.75 -12.15 -26.75
C VAL A 82 -18.25 -10.99 -27.63
N LYS A 83 -17.42 -9.96 -27.84
CA LYS A 83 -17.76 -8.83 -28.73
C LYS A 83 -17.49 -9.13 -30.20
N ALA A 84 -16.59 -10.07 -30.50
CA ALA A 84 -16.12 -10.35 -31.84
C ALA A 84 -17.09 -11.20 -32.67
N ALA A 85 -17.74 -12.19 -32.05
CA ALA A 85 -18.65 -13.10 -32.75
C ALA A 85 -19.75 -13.65 -31.82
N PRO A 86 -20.91 -14.05 -32.39
CA PRO A 86 -21.95 -14.73 -31.63
C PRO A 86 -21.47 -16.05 -31.03
N LEU A 87 -21.94 -16.36 -29.82
CA LEU A 87 -21.63 -17.56 -29.05
C LEU A 87 -22.85 -18.48 -28.94
N ASP A 88 -22.62 -19.78 -29.11
CA ASP A 88 -23.62 -20.80 -28.81
C ASP A 88 -23.81 -21.02 -27.29
N ASP A 89 -24.88 -21.73 -26.93
CA ASP A 89 -25.25 -21.94 -25.53
C ASP A 89 -24.15 -22.67 -24.73
N ALA A 90 -23.45 -23.61 -25.37
CA ALA A 90 -22.35 -24.34 -24.75
C ALA A 90 -21.17 -23.41 -24.42
N SER A 91 -20.80 -22.53 -25.35
CA SER A 91 -19.74 -21.54 -25.15
C SER A 91 -20.12 -20.53 -24.06
N ARG A 92 -21.39 -20.09 -24.02
CA ARG A 92 -21.86 -19.17 -22.96
C ARG A 92 -21.85 -19.80 -21.57
N ASN A 93 -22.21 -21.07 -21.46
CA ASN A 93 -22.07 -21.82 -20.20
C ASN A 93 -20.61 -21.95 -19.77
N ARG A 94 -19.70 -22.21 -20.71
CA ARG A 94 -18.27 -22.26 -20.42
C ARG A 94 -17.73 -20.91 -19.96
N MET A 95 -18.19 -19.81 -20.57
CA MET A 95 -17.81 -18.45 -20.18
C MET A 95 -18.28 -18.10 -18.77
N ARG A 96 -19.48 -18.52 -18.37
CA ARG A 96 -19.96 -18.40 -16.98
C ARG A 96 -19.02 -19.09 -15.99
N GLU A 97 -18.67 -20.35 -16.25
CA GLU A 97 -17.75 -21.09 -15.38
C GLU A 97 -16.37 -20.43 -15.29
N ILE A 98 -15.85 -19.92 -16.41
CA ILE A 98 -14.57 -19.21 -16.43
C ILE A 98 -14.66 -17.93 -15.61
N HIS A 99 -15.75 -17.17 -15.73
CA HIS A 99 -15.99 -15.96 -14.95
C HIS A 99 -16.00 -16.24 -13.44
N GLU A 100 -16.79 -17.21 -13.01
CA GLU A 100 -16.89 -17.60 -11.58
C GLU A 100 -15.54 -18.07 -11.02
N ARG A 101 -14.82 -18.91 -11.75
CA ARG A 101 -13.47 -19.35 -11.36
C ARG A 101 -12.49 -18.18 -11.32
N SER A 102 -12.60 -17.23 -12.24
CA SER A 102 -11.74 -16.05 -12.27
C SER A 102 -11.94 -15.18 -11.03
N ILE A 103 -13.18 -15.02 -10.56
CA ILE A 103 -13.46 -14.30 -9.30
C ILE A 103 -12.76 -14.99 -8.12
N VAL A 104 -12.89 -16.31 -8.00
CA VAL A 104 -12.22 -17.08 -6.93
C VAL A 104 -10.70 -16.91 -6.98
N GLU A 105 -10.11 -17.02 -8.17
CA GLU A 105 -8.67 -16.85 -8.37
C GLU A 105 -8.19 -15.42 -8.11
N LEU A 106 -9.02 -14.41 -8.41
CA LEU A 106 -8.74 -13.01 -8.07
C LEU A 106 -8.76 -12.81 -6.55
N LYS A 107 -9.76 -13.34 -5.84
CA LYS A 107 -9.85 -13.22 -4.37
C LYS A 107 -8.58 -13.71 -3.69
N ASP A 108 -8.03 -14.85 -4.13
CA ASP A 108 -6.76 -15.39 -3.59
C ASP A 108 -5.55 -14.46 -3.77
N GLY A 109 -5.59 -13.53 -4.73
CA GLY A 109 -4.52 -12.55 -4.98
C GLY A 109 -4.72 -11.17 -4.37
N LEU A 110 -5.83 -10.95 -3.65
CA LEU A 110 -6.24 -9.64 -3.10
C LEU A 110 -6.23 -9.67 -1.58
N ALA A 111 -6.04 -8.51 -0.95
CA ALA A 111 -6.21 -8.33 0.49
C ALA A 111 -7.69 -8.51 0.92
N PRO A 112 -7.97 -8.86 2.19
CA PRO A 112 -9.34 -9.13 2.68
C PRO A 112 -10.36 -8.05 2.33
N GLU A 113 -9.99 -6.79 2.44
CA GLU A 113 -10.85 -5.63 2.19
C GLU A 113 -11.33 -5.60 0.73
N LEU A 114 -10.42 -5.89 -0.21
CA LEU A 114 -10.74 -5.99 -1.64
C LEU A 114 -11.46 -7.28 -1.99
N ARG A 115 -11.27 -8.37 -1.24
CA ARG A 115 -12.07 -9.60 -1.42
C ARG A 115 -13.53 -9.32 -1.10
N ASP A 116 -13.78 -8.64 0.02
CA ASP A 116 -15.13 -8.27 0.46
C ASP A 116 -15.79 -7.27 -0.49
N GLU A 117 -15.01 -6.30 -1.00
CA GLU A 117 -15.48 -5.39 -2.04
C GLU A 117 -15.85 -6.15 -3.32
N LEU A 118 -14.96 -7.00 -3.82
CA LEU A 118 -15.19 -7.79 -5.03
C LEU A 118 -16.44 -8.67 -4.89
N GLU A 119 -16.64 -9.30 -3.74
CA GLU A 119 -17.82 -10.14 -3.46
C GLU A 119 -19.12 -9.32 -3.41
N ARG A 120 -19.07 -8.11 -2.84
CA ARG A 120 -20.23 -7.21 -2.78
C ARG A 120 -20.68 -6.71 -4.16
N ILE A 121 -19.73 -6.48 -5.08
CA ILE A 121 -20.05 -5.95 -6.41
C ILE A 121 -20.31 -7.05 -7.44
N SER A 122 -19.80 -8.27 -7.23
CA SER A 122 -19.94 -9.38 -8.17
C SER A 122 -21.28 -10.08 -7.97
N LEU A 123 -22.20 -9.90 -8.91
CA LEU A 123 -23.47 -10.64 -8.92
C LEU A 123 -23.30 -11.98 -9.65
N PRO A 124 -23.65 -13.12 -9.03
CA PRO A 124 -23.58 -14.42 -9.68
C PRO A 124 -24.62 -14.54 -10.81
N PHE A 125 -24.30 -15.34 -11.82
CA PHE A 125 -25.26 -15.69 -12.86
C PHE A 125 -26.33 -16.66 -12.32
N THR A 126 -27.49 -16.70 -12.98
CA THR A 126 -28.49 -17.74 -12.69
C THR A 126 -28.00 -19.11 -13.14
N GLU A 127 -28.30 -20.16 -12.37
CA GLU A 127 -27.85 -21.52 -12.69
C GLU A 127 -28.70 -22.19 -13.78
N ASP A 128 -29.97 -21.79 -13.88
CA ASP A 128 -31.03 -22.48 -14.63
C ASP A 128 -30.87 -22.43 -16.15
N LYS A 129 -30.12 -21.47 -16.68
CA LYS A 129 -29.94 -21.26 -18.12
C LYS A 129 -28.58 -20.63 -18.43
N ALA A 130 -28.11 -20.82 -19.66
CA ALA A 130 -26.93 -20.12 -20.15
C ALA A 130 -27.19 -18.60 -20.12
N PRO A 131 -26.26 -17.79 -19.57
CA PRO A 131 -26.40 -16.35 -19.62
C PRO A 131 -26.39 -15.86 -21.06
N SER A 132 -27.06 -14.75 -21.31
CA SER A 132 -27.00 -14.05 -22.59
C SER A 132 -25.61 -13.47 -22.83
N GLU A 133 -25.27 -13.23 -24.10
CA GLU A 133 -24.02 -12.51 -24.45
C GLU A 133 -23.96 -11.11 -23.85
N GLY A 134 -25.11 -10.46 -23.65
CA GLY A 134 -25.20 -9.17 -22.98
C GLY A 134 -24.78 -9.27 -21.51
N GLU A 135 -25.33 -10.24 -20.79
CA GLU A 135 -24.97 -10.50 -19.39
C GLU A 135 -23.47 -10.84 -19.26
N LEU A 136 -22.93 -11.69 -20.14
CA LEU A 136 -21.49 -12.01 -20.17
C LEU A 136 -20.64 -10.76 -20.40
N ARG A 137 -20.99 -9.90 -21.37
CA ARG A 137 -20.24 -8.67 -21.65
C ARG A 137 -20.23 -7.72 -20.46
N ILE A 138 -21.37 -7.51 -19.82
CA ILE A 138 -21.47 -6.62 -18.66
C ILE A 138 -20.64 -7.16 -17.49
N ALA A 139 -20.76 -8.44 -17.18
CA ALA A 139 -20.03 -9.04 -16.07
C ALA A 139 -18.51 -9.00 -16.27
N HIS A 140 -18.01 -9.33 -17.47
CA HIS A 140 -16.57 -9.25 -17.77
C HIS A 140 -16.09 -7.79 -17.81
N ALA A 141 -16.85 -6.87 -18.41
CA ALA A 141 -16.49 -5.45 -18.45
C ALA A 141 -16.44 -4.83 -17.05
N GLN A 142 -17.34 -5.23 -16.14
CA GLN A 142 -17.31 -4.81 -14.74
C GLN A 142 -16.00 -5.23 -14.07
N LEU A 143 -15.59 -6.50 -14.20
CA LEU A 143 -14.33 -6.98 -13.61
C LEU A 143 -13.12 -6.28 -14.22
N VAL A 144 -13.07 -6.12 -15.55
CA VAL A 144 -11.96 -5.41 -16.22
C VAL A 144 -11.88 -3.96 -15.73
N GLY A 145 -13.00 -3.23 -15.71
CA GLY A 145 -13.04 -1.84 -15.28
C GLY A 145 -12.67 -1.67 -13.80
N TRP A 146 -13.15 -2.56 -12.94
CA TRP A 146 -12.80 -2.54 -11.51
C TRP A 146 -11.30 -2.81 -11.31
N LEU A 147 -10.74 -3.82 -11.98
CA LEU A 147 -9.30 -4.13 -11.91
C LEU A 147 -8.45 -2.99 -12.46
N GLU A 148 -8.83 -2.40 -13.59
CA GLU A 148 -8.15 -1.23 -14.13
C GLU A 148 -8.21 -0.07 -13.13
N GLY A 149 -9.36 0.23 -12.54
CA GLY A 149 -9.51 1.25 -11.50
C GLY A 149 -8.63 1.01 -10.27
N LEU A 150 -8.59 -0.23 -9.78
CA LEU A 150 -7.73 -0.64 -8.67
C LEU A 150 -6.26 -0.36 -8.94
N PHE A 151 -5.74 -0.83 -10.08
CA PHE A 151 -4.33 -0.62 -10.42
C PHE A 151 -3.98 0.86 -10.63
N HIS A 152 -4.86 1.65 -11.24
CA HIS A 152 -4.64 3.09 -11.37
C HIS A 152 -4.66 3.79 -10.00
N GLY A 153 -5.54 3.39 -9.09
CA GLY A 153 -5.60 3.91 -7.72
C GLY A 153 -4.31 3.65 -6.94
N ILE A 154 -3.80 2.41 -6.99
CA ILE A 154 -2.53 2.04 -6.35
C ILE A 154 -1.37 2.84 -6.94
N GLN A 155 -1.29 2.97 -8.26
CA GLN A 155 -0.25 3.76 -8.92
C GLN A 155 -0.31 5.24 -8.51
N ALA A 156 -1.50 5.83 -8.45
CA ALA A 156 -1.69 7.21 -8.02
C ALA A 156 -1.24 7.42 -6.56
N ALA A 157 -1.60 6.48 -5.67
CA ALA A 157 -1.19 6.53 -4.27
C ALA A 157 0.34 6.41 -4.11
N LEU A 158 0.98 5.48 -4.83
CA LEU A 158 2.44 5.32 -4.82
C LEU A 158 3.17 6.56 -5.34
N VAL A 159 2.67 7.17 -6.42
CA VAL A 159 3.23 8.43 -6.96
C VAL A 159 3.10 9.56 -5.94
N ALA A 160 1.94 9.69 -5.27
CA ALA A 160 1.72 10.69 -4.23
C ALA A 160 2.68 10.49 -3.04
N GLN A 161 2.88 9.25 -2.58
CA GLN A 161 3.84 8.92 -1.53
C GLN A 161 5.28 9.30 -1.93
N GLN A 162 5.70 8.99 -3.16
CA GLN A 162 7.02 9.37 -3.66
C GLN A 162 7.20 10.88 -3.73
N MET A 163 6.17 11.63 -4.12
CA MET A 163 6.22 13.10 -4.13
C MET A 163 6.31 13.68 -2.72
N ALA A 164 5.49 13.18 -1.79
CA ALA A 164 5.53 13.61 -0.39
C ALA A 164 6.91 13.36 0.26
N ALA A 165 7.48 12.18 0.01
CA ALA A 165 8.83 11.84 0.48
C ALA A 165 9.91 12.78 -0.08
N ARG A 166 9.81 13.17 -1.37
CA ARG A 166 10.75 14.14 -1.98
C ARG A 166 10.66 15.51 -1.32
N VAL A 167 9.46 16.02 -1.11
CA VAL A 167 9.23 17.32 -0.44
C VAL A 167 9.79 17.32 0.98
N GLN A 168 9.58 16.23 1.74
CA GLN A 168 10.14 16.10 3.09
C GLN A 168 11.68 16.12 3.08
N LEU A 169 12.31 15.43 2.11
CA LEU A 169 13.77 15.44 1.97
C LEU A 169 14.33 16.83 1.59
N GLU A 170 13.65 17.56 0.73
CA GLU A 170 14.00 18.94 0.37
C GLU A 170 13.90 19.88 1.57
N GLN A 171 12.85 19.76 2.39
CA GLN A 171 12.71 20.52 3.64
C GLN A 171 13.83 20.19 4.64
N MET A 172 14.20 18.92 4.80
CA MET A 172 15.32 18.52 5.67
C MET A 172 16.67 19.07 5.18
N ARG A 173 16.88 19.12 3.86
CA ARG A 173 18.08 19.73 3.26
C ARG A 173 18.09 21.26 3.43
N GLY A 174 16.95 21.92 3.22
CA GLY A 174 16.80 23.36 3.43
C GLY A 174 16.95 23.78 4.89
N GLY A 175 16.46 22.97 5.83
CA GLY A 175 16.60 23.21 7.27
C GLY A 175 18.05 23.10 7.78
N ARG A 176 18.91 22.31 7.11
CA ARG A 176 20.35 22.26 7.41
C ARG A 176 21.14 23.43 6.83
N GLN A 177 20.66 24.05 5.75
CA GLN A 177 21.29 25.25 5.16
C GLN A 177 20.97 26.53 5.94
N ALA A 178 19.94 26.50 6.80
CA ALA A 178 19.51 27.61 7.64
C ALA A 178 20.16 27.64 9.03
N LEU A 179 21.22 26.87 9.30
CA LEU A 179 22.08 27.18 10.45
C LEU A 179 22.86 28.46 10.13
N PRO A 180 22.61 29.58 10.82
CA PRO A 180 23.40 30.78 10.63
C PRO A 180 24.85 30.44 10.99
N SER A 181 25.78 30.64 10.05
CA SER A 181 27.14 31.02 10.40
C SER A 181 27.02 32.15 11.41
N GLY A 182 27.21 31.82 12.69
CA GLY A 182 26.92 32.73 13.79
C GLY A 182 27.68 34.05 13.60
N PRO A 183 26.99 35.21 13.61
CA PRO A 183 27.66 36.49 13.64
C PRO A 183 28.18 36.71 15.08
N GLY A 184 29.40 36.26 15.37
CA GLY A 184 29.89 36.36 16.76
C GLY A 184 31.24 35.72 17.06
N GLY A 185 32.26 36.06 16.28
CA GLY A 185 33.66 35.84 16.66
C GLY A 185 34.36 37.15 17.03
N MET A 186 33.71 38.05 17.77
CA MET A 186 34.39 39.17 18.42
C MET A 186 35.10 38.62 19.65
N VAL A 187 36.42 38.41 19.56
CA VAL A 187 37.28 38.12 20.71
C VAL A 187 37.57 39.46 21.41
N PRO A 188 37.10 39.71 22.65
CA PRO A 188 37.46 40.91 23.38
C PRO A 188 38.85 40.72 24.00
N GLY A 189 39.83 41.56 23.63
CA GLY A 189 41.04 41.73 24.44
C GLY A 189 42.40 41.71 23.76
N MET A 190 42.57 42.18 22.51
CA MET A 190 43.91 42.37 21.94
C MET A 190 44.26 43.87 21.81
N PRO A 191 45.39 44.35 22.37
CA PRO A 191 45.80 45.75 22.31
C PRO A 191 46.25 46.18 20.90
N PRO A 192 46.22 47.48 20.57
CA PRO A 192 46.49 47.98 19.23
C PRO A 192 48.00 47.96 18.93
N GLY A 193 48.40 47.09 18.01
CA GLY A 193 49.74 47.07 17.42
C GLY A 193 49.78 47.84 16.10
N ILE A 194 50.52 48.95 16.10
CA ILE A 194 50.90 49.75 14.94
C ILE A 194 51.85 48.95 14.03
N GLY A 195 51.64 48.92 12.71
CA GLY A 195 52.63 48.36 11.78
C GLY A 195 52.27 48.18 10.29
N GLN A 196 52.09 49.30 9.56
CA GLN A 196 52.55 49.60 8.17
C GLN A 196 52.11 48.74 6.93
N PRO A 197 52.07 49.32 5.70
CA PRO A 197 51.33 48.79 4.54
C PRO A 197 52.21 48.17 3.44
N GLY A 198 51.57 47.37 2.60
CA GLY A 198 52.02 46.91 1.28
C GLY A 198 50.94 45.96 0.75
N GLY A 199 50.20 46.23 -0.32
CA GLY A 199 50.68 46.46 -1.68
C GLY A 199 50.54 45.14 -2.44
N GLY A 200 49.59 45.04 -3.39
CA GLY A 200 49.52 43.88 -4.30
C GLY A 200 48.13 43.57 -4.86
N GLU A 201 47.92 43.97 -6.11
CA GLU A 201 46.84 43.60 -7.03
C GLU A 201 46.83 42.11 -7.44
N GLY A 202 45.66 41.66 -7.95
CA GLY A 202 45.47 40.46 -8.79
C GLY A 202 45.34 39.14 -8.00
N HIS A 203 44.46 38.19 -8.32
CA HIS A 203 44.12 37.68 -9.65
C HIS A 203 42.75 36.95 -9.65
N SER A 204 42.08 37.12 -10.78
CA SER A 204 40.96 36.33 -11.32
C SER A 204 41.38 34.89 -11.70
N THR A 205 40.36 34.04 -11.97
CA THR A 205 40.32 32.70 -12.60
C THR A 205 40.07 31.54 -11.63
N GLY A 206 39.22 30.55 -11.90
CA GLY A 206 38.44 30.24 -13.09
C GLY A 206 37.59 28.98 -12.84
N GLN A 207 36.48 28.92 -13.57
CA GLN A 207 35.51 27.85 -13.73
C GLN A 207 36.17 26.49 -14.05
N TYR A 208 35.67 25.39 -13.48
CA TYR A 208 35.78 24.07 -14.11
C TYR A 208 34.43 23.35 -14.07
N LEU A 209 34.17 22.70 -15.20
CA LEU A 209 32.99 21.93 -15.61
C LEU A 209 32.77 20.67 -14.76
#